data_AF-A0A3M7N7I2-F1
#
_entry.id   AF-A0A3M7N7I2-F1
#
_cell.length_a   1.000
_cell.length_b   1.000
_cell.length_c   1.000
_cell.angle_alpha   90.00
_cell.angle_beta   90.00
_cell.angle_gamma   90.00
#
_symmetry.space_group_name_H-M   'P 1'
#
loop_
_entity.id
_entity.type
_entity.pdbx_description
1 polymer ?
#
loop_
_entity_poly.entity_id
_entity_poly.type
_entity_poly.pdbx_seq_one_letter_code
_entity_poly.pdbx_strand_id
1 'polypeptide(L)'
;MKSKSDHAQCLKPRLPKIRLRNRTSGTAIEQYLDFILLFITQTLSIMAVRIPFNYSFWQEHLSCQVSSLPYLDDIRPLTERVVRIMGGNPGNMKLQGTNTYLIGTGKSRILIDTGEGAPRWIETISRFLEQNQIEISHVLLTHWHGDHTGGVPDLVAYDQKLACRVYKNQPDYGQNDISEGQRFRVEGATLRAVFSPGHAVDHMCFVLEEENALFTGDNVLGHGFSVVQDLGTYMNTLEKMAAENCVAGYPAHGAKIQDLPAKMKEYISHKEFRVRQVFSTLERNKAKLQSLGRPGKGGMTLEEIVKSIYGTVSEDVFANALAPFLTQVLWKLAEDYKVGFETGDASKRRWFVKAANVS
;
A
#
# COMPACT_ATOMS: atom_id res chain seq x y z
N MET A 1 10.48 -34.22 65.98
CA MET A 1 10.44 -32.78 66.35
C MET A 1 10.68 -31.95 65.09
N LYS A 2 9.96 -30.83 64.95
CA LYS A 2 9.78 -30.00 63.74
C LYS A 2 11.01 -29.14 63.38
N SER A 3 11.23 -28.92 62.07
CA SER A 3 11.34 -27.62 61.36
C SER A 3 11.57 -27.88 59.86
N LYS A 4 10.68 -27.56 58.90
CA LYS A 4 10.48 -26.25 58.20
C LYS A 4 11.80 -25.56 57.81
N SER A 5 12.01 -24.96 56.65
CA SER A 5 11.40 -24.78 55.32
C SER A 5 12.48 -24.04 54.50
N ASP A 6 12.38 -23.97 53.16
CA ASP A 6 12.46 -22.70 52.40
C ASP A 6 12.62 -22.93 50.88
N HIS A 7 11.51 -22.71 50.17
CA HIS A 7 11.48 -22.43 48.74
C HIS A 7 11.42 -20.90 48.56
N ALA A 8 12.38 -20.32 47.86
CA ALA A 8 12.34 -18.93 47.41
C ALA A 8 11.47 -18.83 46.15
N GLN A 9 10.26 -18.28 46.28
CA GLN A 9 9.41 -17.87 45.17
C GLN A 9 9.63 -16.39 44.84
N CYS A 10 9.79 -16.14 43.55
CA CYS A 10 10.01 -14.87 42.90
C CYS A 10 8.84 -13.88 43.09
N LEU A 11 9.17 -12.64 43.44
CA LEU A 11 8.27 -11.51 43.67
C LEU A 11 7.58 -11.07 42.37
N LYS A 12 6.24 -11.04 42.36
CA LYS A 12 5.43 -10.32 41.36
C LYS A 12 5.21 -8.87 41.80
N PRO A 13 5.32 -7.86 40.92
CA PRO A 13 5.03 -6.46 41.28
C PRO A 13 3.52 -6.22 41.46
N ARG A 14 3.17 -5.48 42.51
CA ARG A 14 1.80 -5.06 42.88
C ARG A 14 1.39 -3.81 42.08
N LEU A 15 0.23 -3.85 41.42
CA LEU A 15 -0.46 -2.66 40.91
C LEU A 15 -1.23 -1.96 42.05
N PRO A 16 -1.28 -0.61 42.09
CA PRO A 16 -2.01 0.12 43.12
C PRO A 16 -3.53 0.05 42.92
N LYS A 17 -4.26 -0.25 44.00
CA LYS A 17 -5.72 -0.21 44.05
C LYS A 17 -6.22 1.24 44.13
N ILE A 18 -6.79 1.76 43.05
CA ILE A 18 -7.53 3.03 43.08
C ILE A 18 -8.95 2.76 43.62
N ARG A 19 -9.31 3.46 44.70
CA ARG A 19 -10.59 3.34 45.40
C ARG A 19 -11.51 4.45 44.89
N LEU A 20 -12.48 4.13 44.05
CA LEU A 20 -13.48 5.09 43.58
C LEU A 20 -14.50 5.37 44.69
N ARG A 21 -14.59 6.63 45.13
CA ARG A 21 -15.69 7.14 45.95
C ARG A 21 -16.71 7.83 45.04
N ASN A 22 -17.93 7.32 45.04
CA ASN A 22 -19.09 7.94 44.39
C ASN A 22 -19.49 9.24 45.11
N ARG A 23 -19.60 10.35 44.37
CA ARG A 23 -20.59 11.43 44.56
C ARG A 23 -20.63 12.34 43.32
N THR A 24 -21.64 12.09 42.50
CA THR A 24 -22.43 13.01 41.64
C THR A 24 -21.84 14.38 41.26
N SER A 25 -21.55 14.57 39.97
CA SER A 25 -22.05 15.70 39.16
C SER A 25 -22.00 15.31 37.68
N GLY A 26 -23.18 15.10 37.10
CA GLY A 26 -23.39 14.58 35.73
C GLY A 26 -23.20 15.63 34.63
N THR A 27 -22.11 16.39 34.66
CA THR A 27 -21.84 17.40 33.62
C THR A 27 -20.42 17.38 33.06
N ALA A 28 -19.47 16.67 33.69
CA ALA A 28 -18.10 16.54 33.17
C ALA A 28 -17.87 15.28 32.32
N ILE A 29 -18.60 14.18 32.58
CA ILE A 29 -18.47 12.94 31.81
C ILE A 29 -19.24 13.00 30.49
N GLU A 30 -20.40 13.67 30.47
CA GLU A 30 -21.13 13.91 29.20
C GLU A 30 -20.37 14.89 28.30
N GLN A 31 -19.74 15.94 28.85
CA GLN A 31 -18.90 16.84 28.05
C GLN A 31 -17.63 16.15 27.51
N TYR A 32 -17.05 15.18 28.23
CA TYR A 32 -15.89 14.43 27.74
C TYR A 32 -16.28 13.35 26.72
N LEU A 33 -17.45 12.73 26.87
CA LEU A 33 -18.00 11.79 25.89
C LEU A 33 -18.47 12.52 24.63
N ASP A 34 -19.06 13.71 24.74
CA ASP A 34 -19.40 14.53 23.57
C ASP A 34 -18.15 15.06 22.87
N PHE A 35 -17.07 15.40 23.59
CA PHE A 35 -15.80 15.78 22.95
C PHE A 35 -15.15 14.59 22.23
N ILE A 36 -15.19 13.39 22.83
CA ILE A 36 -14.68 12.16 22.21
C ILE A 36 -15.58 11.72 21.05
N LEU A 37 -16.90 11.84 21.15
CA LEU A 37 -17.85 11.50 20.09
C LEU A 37 -17.79 12.53 18.95
N LEU A 38 -17.56 13.81 19.23
CA LEU A 38 -17.34 14.86 18.23
C LEU A 38 -15.96 14.73 17.55
N PHE A 39 -14.91 14.33 18.28
CA PHE A 39 -13.62 14.01 17.67
C PHE A 39 -13.68 12.74 16.83
N ILE A 40 -14.34 11.68 17.31
CA ILE A 40 -14.56 10.43 16.58
C ILE A 40 -15.43 10.72 15.35
N THR A 41 -16.50 11.52 15.43
CA THR A 41 -17.35 11.84 14.25
C THR A 41 -16.73 12.84 13.28
N GLN A 42 -15.88 13.78 13.73
CA GLN A 42 -15.16 14.72 12.84
C GLN A 42 -13.88 14.14 12.22
N THR A 43 -13.21 13.17 12.87
CA THR A 43 -12.08 12.45 12.23
C THR A 43 -12.50 11.20 11.46
N LEU A 44 -13.72 10.67 11.65
CA LEU A 44 -14.26 9.58 10.82
C LEU A 44 -15.02 10.03 9.56
N SER A 45 -15.31 11.33 9.36
CA SER A 45 -16.03 11.81 8.16
C SER A 45 -15.13 12.35 7.04
N ILE A 46 -13.80 12.33 7.20
CA ILE A 46 -12.83 12.48 6.09
C ILE A 46 -11.96 11.21 6.02
N MET A 47 -12.45 10.09 6.58
CA MET A 47 -11.81 8.81 6.38
C MET A 47 -11.93 8.42 4.92
N ALA A 48 -10.75 8.28 4.30
CA ALA A 48 -10.48 7.60 3.05
C ALA A 48 -11.70 6.81 2.59
N VAL A 49 -12.38 7.31 1.57
CA VAL A 49 -13.36 6.53 0.83
C VAL A 49 -12.56 5.34 0.30
N ARG A 50 -12.57 4.22 1.05
CA ARG A 50 -12.13 2.92 0.58
C ARG A 50 -13.08 2.59 -0.54
N ILE A 51 -12.69 2.94 -1.76
CA ILE A 51 -13.50 2.61 -2.91
C ILE A 51 -13.42 1.08 -3.04
N PRO A 52 -14.54 0.34 -2.90
CA PRO A 52 -14.52 -1.11 -3.01
C PRO A 52 -14.04 -1.50 -4.41
N PHE A 53 -12.97 -2.29 -4.47
CA PHE A 53 -12.45 -2.82 -5.73
C PHE A 53 -13.28 -4.05 -6.14
N ASN A 54 -13.96 -3.96 -7.27
CA ASN A 54 -14.80 -5.06 -7.78
C ASN A 54 -13.97 -5.99 -8.66
N TYR A 55 -13.48 -7.10 -8.09
CA TYR A 55 -12.62 -8.05 -8.78
C TYR A 55 -13.26 -8.71 -10.02
N SER A 56 -14.55 -9.09 -9.95
CA SER A 56 -15.22 -9.77 -11.07
C SER A 56 -15.37 -8.85 -12.27
N PHE A 57 -15.59 -7.56 -12.04
CA PHE A 57 -15.67 -6.55 -13.09
C PHE A 57 -14.35 -6.41 -13.86
N TRP A 58 -13.21 -6.44 -13.16
CA TRP A 58 -11.89 -6.25 -13.78
C TRP A 58 -11.30 -7.52 -14.41
N GLN A 59 -11.99 -8.66 -14.32
CA GLN A 59 -11.42 -9.97 -14.64
C GLN A 59 -10.90 -10.07 -16.08
N GLU A 60 -11.62 -9.51 -17.06
CA GLU A 60 -11.25 -9.56 -18.48
C GLU A 60 -10.10 -8.59 -18.83
N HIS A 61 -10.13 -7.37 -18.28
CA HIS A 61 -9.05 -6.41 -18.48
C HIS A 61 -7.73 -6.90 -17.87
N LEU A 62 -7.81 -7.46 -16.65
CA LEU A 62 -6.65 -8.00 -15.96
C LEU A 62 -6.17 -9.29 -16.62
N SER A 63 -7.05 -10.15 -17.14
CA SER A 63 -6.63 -11.36 -17.86
C SER A 63 -5.87 -11.04 -19.15
N CYS A 64 -6.22 -9.94 -19.85
CA CYS A 64 -5.42 -9.44 -20.96
C CYS A 64 -4.00 -9.04 -20.54
N GLN A 65 -3.82 -8.44 -19.36
CA GLN A 65 -2.47 -8.13 -18.84
C GLN A 65 -1.67 -9.40 -18.55
N VAL A 66 -2.33 -10.48 -18.15
CA VAL A 66 -1.71 -11.77 -17.82
C VAL A 66 -1.34 -12.58 -19.09
N SER A 67 -2.01 -12.34 -20.22
CA SER A 67 -1.89 -13.17 -21.42
C SER A 67 -0.51 -13.16 -22.12
N SER A 68 0.36 -12.18 -21.80
CA SER A 68 1.69 -12.01 -22.40
C SER A 68 2.83 -11.97 -21.38
N LEU A 69 2.58 -12.43 -20.16
CA LEU A 69 3.58 -12.41 -19.11
C LEU A 69 4.68 -13.45 -19.35
N PRO A 70 5.96 -13.11 -19.09
CA PRO A 70 7.03 -14.08 -19.16
C PRO A 70 6.86 -15.12 -18.05
N TYR A 71 7.29 -16.35 -18.33
CA TYR A 71 7.42 -17.38 -17.31
C TYR A 71 8.48 -16.98 -16.27
N LEU A 72 8.19 -17.25 -15.01
CA LEU A 72 9.06 -16.96 -13.87
C LEU A 72 9.29 -18.25 -13.09
N ASP A 73 10.55 -18.65 -12.92
CA ASP A 73 10.92 -19.81 -12.10
C ASP A 73 10.44 -19.64 -10.65
N ASP A 74 9.98 -20.72 -10.03
CA ASP A 74 9.53 -20.78 -8.63
C ASP A 74 10.60 -20.28 -7.66
N ILE A 75 11.87 -20.65 -7.89
CA ILE A 75 13.02 -20.14 -7.15
C ILE A 75 14.03 -19.62 -8.18
N ARG A 76 14.45 -18.37 -8.02
CA ARG A 76 15.43 -17.76 -8.90
C ARG A 76 16.44 -16.91 -8.13
N PRO A 77 17.73 -17.27 -8.12
CA PRO A 77 18.80 -16.33 -7.79
C PRO A 77 18.82 -15.21 -8.82
N LEU A 78 18.54 -13.98 -8.38
CA LEU A 78 18.55 -12.78 -9.22
C LEU A 78 19.93 -12.11 -9.21
N THR A 79 20.60 -12.18 -8.06
CA THR A 79 21.97 -11.74 -7.82
C THR A 79 22.63 -12.66 -6.81
N GLU A 80 23.87 -12.38 -6.43
CA GLU A 80 24.54 -13.05 -5.31
C GLU A 80 23.78 -12.89 -3.98
N ARG A 81 23.11 -11.75 -3.77
CA ARG A 81 22.42 -11.39 -2.52
C ARG A 81 20.94 -11.72 -2.53
N VAL A 82 20.29 -11.69 -3.70
CA VAL A 82 18.83 -11.73 -3.81
C VAL A 82 18.38 -13.02 -4.47
N VAL A 83 17.62 -13.83 -3.72
CA VAL A 83 16.89 -14.98 -4.26
C VAL A 83 15.40 -14.65 -4.21
N ARG A 84 14.72 -14.78 -5.35
CA ARG A 84 13.26 -14.68 -5.43
C ARG A 84 12.64 -16.05 -5.25
N ILE A 85 11.58 -16.13 -4.47
CA ILE A 85 10.75 -17.32 -4.26
C ILE A 85 9.30 -16.94 -4.58
N MET A 86 8.66 -17.66 -5.49
CA MET A 86 7.28 -17.39 -5.91
C MET A 86 6.28 -17.88 -4.85
N GLY A 87 5.27 -17.08 -4.57
CA GLY A 87 4.15 -17.34 -3.66
C GLY A 87 3.22 -18.47 -4.09
N GLY A 88 3.38 -19.02 -5.30
CA GLY A 88 2.54 -20.10 -5.83
C GLY A 88 1.09 -19.68 -6.10
N ASN A 89 0.83 -18.37 -6.21
CA ASN A 89 -0.49 -17.75 -6.22
C ASN A 89 -0.73 -16.87 -7.48
N PRO A 90 -0.62 -17.42 -8.69
CA PRO A 90 -0.87 -16.65 -9.91
C PRO A 90 -2.30 -16.14 -9.94
N GLY A 91 -2.50 -14.94 -10.50
CA GLY A 91 -3.82 -14.37 -10.63
C GLY A 91 -3.80 -12.98 -11.23
N ASN A 92 -4.98 -12.48 -11.59
CA ASN A 92 -5.15 -11.20 -12.28
C ASN A 92 -4.51 -10.00 -11.59
N MET A 93 -4.52 -9.99 -10.25
CA MET A 93 -3.89 -8.92 -9.44
C MET A 93 -2.44 -9.25 -9.06
N LYS A 94 -2.08 -10.53 -9.05
CA LYS A 94 -0.80 -11.07 -8.57
C LYS A 94 0.17 -11.42 -9.70
N LEU A 95 -0.26 -11.26 -10.95
CA LEU A 95 0.45 -11.68 -12.16
C LEU A 95 0.86 -13.17 -12.09
N GLN A 96 2.15 -13.47 -12.21
CA GLN A 96 2.69 -14.83 -12.04
C GLN A 96 2.60 -15.37 -10.60
N GLY A 97 2.30 -14.50 -9.63
CA GLY A 97 2.31 -14.77 -8.18
C GLY A 97 3.07 -13.68 -7.42
N THR A 98 2.94 -13.67 -6.10
CA THR A 98 3.73 -12.79 -5.23
C THR A 98 5.20 -13.23 -5.26
N ASN A 99 6.10 -12.29 -5.50
CA ASN A 99 7.52 -12.46 -5.33
C ASN A 99 7.87 -12.23 -3.85
N THR A 100 8.26 -13.28 -3.14
CA THR A 100 8.96 -13.12 -1.86
C THR A 100 10.46 -13.13 -2.11
N TYR A 101 11.23 -12.44 -1.28
CA TYR A 101 12.67 -12.29 -1.49
C TYR A 101 13.46 -12.73 -0.26
N LEU A 102 14.50 -13.53 -0.47
CA LEU A 102 15.47 -13.90 0.54
C LEU A 102 16.79 -13.17 0.25
N ILE A 103 17.24 -12.35 1.19
CA ILE A 103 18.30 -11.36 1.01
C ILE A 103 19.47 -11.65 1.96
N GLY A 104 20.69 -11.66 1.41
CA GLY A 104 21.95 -11.82 2.14
C GLY A 104 22.85 -12.88 1.50
N THR A 105 24.15 -12.82 1.79
CA THR A 105 25.14 -13.79 1.28
C THR A 105 25.37 -14.93 2.27
N GLY A 106 25.26 -14.65 3.57
CA GLY A 106 25.52 -15.60 4.64
C GLY A 106 24.39 -16.60 4.93
N LYS A 107 24.55 -17.31 6.06
CA LYS A 107 23.57 -18.28 6.57
C LYS A 107 22.37 -17.64 7.27
N SER A 108 22.48 -16.39 7.71
CA SER A 108 21.35 -15.64 8.27
C SER A 108 20.88 -14.62 7.24
N ARG A 109 19.61 -14.68 6.82
CA ARG A 109 19.07 -13.87 5.70
C ARG A 109 17.78 -13.14 6.08
N ILE A 110 17.46 -12.07 5.36
CA ILE A 110 16.20 -11.33 5.54
C ILE A 110 15.18 -11.87 4.54
N LEU A 111 13.94 -12.08 4.97
CA LEU A 111 12.81 -12.39 4.10
C LEU A 111 11.95 -11.14 3.91
N ILE A 112 11.60 -10.79 2.67
CA ILE A 112 10.57 -9.79 2.36
C ILE A 112 9.33 -10.49 1.83
N ASP A 113 8.18 -10.18 2.46
CA ASP A 113 6.84 -10.73 2.22
C ASP A 113 6.73 -12.26 2.37
N THR A 114 5.51 -12.76 2.51
CA THR A 114 5.21 -14.17 2.78
C THR A 114 4.18 -14.80 1.84
N GLY A 115 3.80 -14.10 0.77
CA GLY A 115 2.76 -14.60 -0.13
C GLY A 115 1.38 -14.67 0.54
N GLU A 116 0.44 -15.35 -0.12
CA GLU A 116 -0.95 -15.49 0.38
C GLU A 116 -1.19 -16.63 1.38
N GLY A 117 -0.13 -17.37 1.75
CA GLY A 117 -0.28 -18.61 2.55
C GLY A 117 -0.67 -19.83 1.71
N ALA A 118 -0.28 -19.86 0.43
CA ALA A 118 -0.45 -21.06 -0.40
C ALA A 118 0.46 -22.19 0.13
N PRO A 119 -0.04 -23.43 0.33
CA PRO A 119 0.76 -24.55 0.86
C PRO A 119 2.07 -24.79 0.09
N ARG A 120 2.04 -24.61 -1.23
CA ARG A 120 3.23 -24.74 -2.09
C ARG A 120 4.33 -23.75 -1.73
N TRP A 121 4.00 -22.53 -1.29
CA TRP A 121 5.00 -21.53 -0.93
C TRP A 121 5.79 -21.97 0.31
N ILE A 122 5.11 -22.36 1.40
CA ILE A 122 5.78 -22.78 2.63
C ILE A 122 6.62 -24.04 2.40
N GLU A 123 6.14 -25.01 1.61
CA GLU A 123 6.92 -26.19 1.20
C GLU A 123 8.18 -25.83 0.41
N THR A 124 8.09 -24.82 -0.47
CA THR A 124 9.20 -24.39 -1.32
C THR A 124 10.26 -23.66 -0.52
N ILE A 125 9.88 -22.68 0.32
CA ILE A 125 10.82 -21.90 1.12
C ILE A 125 11.48 -22.75 2.21
N SER A 126 10.73 -23.57 2.96
CA SER A 126 11.29 -24.45 4.01
C SER A 126 12.35 -25.39 3.46
N ARG A 127 12.05 -26.08 2.34
CA ARG A 127 13.00 -26.95 1.65
C ARG A 127 14.25 -26.18 1.22
N PHE A 128 14.09 -24.98 0.67
CA PHE A 128 15.22 -24.16 0.24
C PHE A 128 16.10 -23.73 1.43
N LEU A 129 15.49 -23.33 2.55
CA LEU A 129 16.20 -22.95 3.78
C LEU A 129 17.00 -24.14 4.33
N GLU A 130 16.40 -25.32 4.42
CA GLU A 130 17.05 -26.53 4.94
C GLU A 130 18.23 -26.98 4.07
N GLN A 131 18.02 -27.08 2.75
CA GLN A 131 19.06 -27.52 1.81
C GLN A 131 20.29 -26.60 1.81
N ASN A 132 20.08 -25.31 2.02
CA ASN A 132 21.14 -24.31 2.02
C ASN A 132 21.62 -23.96 3.44
N GLN A 133 21.04 -24.56 4.48
CA GLN A 133 21.30 -24.28 5.90
C GLN A 133 21.15 -22.80 6.25
N ILE A 134 20.08 -22.17 5.74
CA ILE A 134 19.79 -20.75 5.94
C ILE A 134 18.76 -20.58 7.06
N GLU A 135 19.00 -19.63 7.95
CA GLU A 135 18.05 -19.14 8.95
C GLU A 135 17.51 -17.76 8.56
N ILE A 136 16.24 -17.51 8.85
CA ILE A 136 15.63 -16.18 8.66
C ILE A 136 15.89 -15.32 9.90
N SER A 137 16.56 -14.19 9.68
CA SER A 137 16.88 -13.17 10.68
C SER A 137 15.70 -12.22 10.96
N HIS A 138 15.02 -11.78 9.90
CA HIS A 138 13.93 -10.81 9.92
C HIS A 138 12.95 -11.17 8.81
N VAL A 139 11.66 -11.02 9.08
CA VAL A 139 10.57 -11.09 8.10
C VAL A 139 10.00 -9.69 7.98
N LEU A 140 10.24 -9.03 6.85
CA LEU A 140 9.78 -7.67 6.58
C LEU A 140 8.55 -7.73 5.68
N LEU A 141 7.43 -7.19 6.14
CA LEU A 141 6.20 -7.13 5.37
C LEU A 141 6.06 -5.74 4.74
N THR A 142 5.80 -5.69 3.44
CA THR A 142 5.66 -4.44 2.70
C THR A 142 4.37 -3.70 3.09
N HIS A 143 3.24 -4.40 3.17
CA HIS A 143 1.95 -3.82 3.52
C HIS A 143 0.91 -4.88 3.93
N TRP A 144 -0.29 -4.46 4.35
CA TRP A 144 -1.32 -5.33 4.93
C TRP A 144 -2.03 -6.30 3.98
N HIS A 145 -1.89 -6.18 2.66
CA HIS A 145 -2.65 -7.05 1.75
C HIS A 145 -2.32 -8.54 1.98
N GLY A 146 -3.34 -9.38 1.83
CA GLY A 146 -3.29 -10.79 2.25
C GLY A 146 -2.27 -11.60 1.47
N ASP A 147 -1.95 -11.23 0.23
CA ASP A 147 -0.96 -11.87 -0.61
C ASP A 147 0.49 -11.47 -0.30
N HIS A 148 0.71 -10.62 0.70
CA HIS A 148 2.03 -10.29 1.23
C HIS A 148 2.22 -10.77 2.68
N THR A 149 1.12 -10.92 3.42
CA THR A 149 1.13 -11.25 4.86
C THR A 149 0.58 -12.64 5.16
N GLY A 150 -0.14 -13.25 4.23
CA GLY A 150 -0.93 -14.46 4.43
C GLY A 150 -0.12 -15.69 4.82
N GLY A 151 1.15 -15.78 4.40
CA GLY A 151 2.03 -16.88 4.77
C GLY A 151 2.72 -16.73 6.14
N VAL A 152 2.46 -15.65 6.89
CA VAL A 152 3.06 -15.47 8.23
C VAL A 152 2.69 -16.62 9.19
N PRO A 153 1.43 -17.05 9.31
CA PRO A 153 1.07 -18.16 10.21
C PRO A 153 1.79 -19.47 9.86
N ASP A 154 1.90 -19.80 8.57
CA ASP A 154 2.59 -21.00 8.10
C ASP A 154 4.09 -20.95 8.42
N LEU A 155 4.71 -19.78 8.23
CA LEU A 155 6.11 -19.55 8.54
C LEU A 155 6.42 -19.67 10.03
N VAL A 156 5.53 -19.16 10.89
CA VAL A 156 5.64 -19.29 12.36
C VAL A 156 5.38 -20.72 12.83
N ALA A 157 4.49 -21.45 12.16
CA ALA A 157 4.28 -22.87 12.43
C ALA A 157 5.51 -23.71 12.07
N TYR A 158 6.23 -23.34 11.01
CA TYR A 158 7.50 -23.95 10.61
C TYR A 158 8.63 -23.69 11.62
N ASP A 159 8.83 -22.43 12.03
CA ASP A 159 9.79 -22.06 13.09
C ASP A 159 9.20 -21.00 14.03
N GLN A 160 8.87 -21.43 15.26
CA GLN A 160 8.27 -20.56 16.28
C GLN A 160 9.15 -19.37 16.66
N LYS A 161 10.47 -19.43 16.44
CA LYS A 161 11.37 -18.30 16.71
C LYS A 161 11.10 -17.11 15.78
N LEU A 162 10.45 -17.34 14.64
CA LEU A 162 10.12 -16.28 13.68
C LEU A 162 8.97 -15.39 14.15
N ALA A 163 8.15 -15.84 15.12
CA ALA A 163 7.03 -15.07 15.64
C ALA A 163 7.44 -13.67 16.12
N CYS A 164 8.59 -13.55 16.80
CA CYS A 164 9.11 -12.27 17.29
C CYS A 164 10.00 -11.52 16.29
N ARG A 165 10.13 -12.02 15.05
CA ARG A 165 10.98 -11.48 13.98
C ARG A 165 10.16 -10.98 12.79
N VAL A 166 8.85 -10.86 12.92
CA VAL A 166 7.98 -10.25 11.91
C VAL A 166 7.92 -8.75 12.14
N TYR A 167 8.13 -7.98 11.09
CA TYR A 167 8.14 -6.52 11.11
C TYR A 167 7.18 -5.98 10.05
N LYS A 168 6.36 -5.00 10.42
CA LYS A 168 5.45 -4.28 9.52
C LYS A 168 5.24 -2.87 10.05
N ASN A 169 5.07 -1.90 9.16
CA ASN A 169 4.57 -0.59 9.56
C ASN A 169 3.10 -0.71 9.99
N GLN A 170 2.70 -0.08 11.09
CA GLN A 170 1.40 -0.33 11.72
C GLN A 170 1.19 -1.84 11.98
N PRO A 171 2.03 -2.46 12.84
CA PRO A 171 2.09 -3.90 13.02
C PRO A 171 0.80 -4.47 13.63
N ASP A 172 0.50 -5.71 13.25
CA ASP A 172 -0.53 -6.49 13.94
C ASP A 172 -0.02 -6.96 15.32
N TYR A 173 -0.93 -7.47 16.16
CA TYR A 173 -0.55 -7.97 17.48
C TYR A 173 0.55 -9.05 17.39
N GLY A 174 1.64 -8.83 18.12
CA GLY A 174 2.80 -9.73 18.16
C GLY A 174 3.87 -9.46 17.10
N GLN A 175 3.61 -8.56 16.14
CA GLN A 175 4.62 -8.09 15.19
C GLN A 175 5.36 -6.85 15.74
N ASN A 176 6.52 -6.56 15.17
CA ASN A 176 7.32 -5.38 15.48
C ASN A 176 7.05 -4.26 14.46
N ASP A 177 7.16 -3.01 14.91
CA ASP A 177 6.99 -1.85 14.02
C ASP A 177 8.21 -1.64 13.10
N ILE A 178 7.97 -0.99 11.95
CA ILE A 178 9.02 -0.50 11.04
C ILE A 178 8.91 1.01 10.92
N SER A 179 9.99 1.71 11.26
CA SER A 179 10.10 3.16 11.06
C SER A 179 10.82 3.53 9.76
N GLU A 180 10.49 4.70 9.21
CA GLU A 180 11.23 5.33 8.10
C GLU A 180 12.74 5.34 8.39
N GLY A 181 13.55 4.93 7.42
CA GLY A 181 15.01 4.96 7.51
C GLY A 181 15.63 3.88 8.41
N GLN A 182 14.81 3.05 9.06
CA GLN A 182 15.29 1.91 9.85
C GLN A 182 16.09 0.96 8.97
N ARG A 183 17.20 0.44 9.51
CA ARG A 183 18.12 -0.46 8.78
C ARG A 183 18.13 -1.86 9.40
N PHE A 184 17.94 -2.85 8.55
CA PHE A 184 18.07 -4.27 8.86
C PHE A 184 19.32 -4.81 8.19
N ARG A 185 20.18 -5.50 8.96
CA ARG A 185 21.51 -5.92 8.50
C ARG A 185 21.70 -7.42 8.68
N VAL A 186 22.27 -8.03 7.66
CA VAL A 186 22.79 -9.41 7.66
C VAL A 186 24.13 -9.43 6.93
N GLU A 187 24.77 -10.59 6.87
CA GLU A 187 25.99 -10.74 6.09
C GLU A 187 25.73 -10.43 4.60
N GLY A 188 26.48 -9.45 4.09
CA GLY A 188 26.46 -9.05 2.69
C GLY A 188 25.28 -8.18 2.26
N ALA A 189 24.35 -7.81 3.16
CA ALA A 189 23.20 -6.98 2.79
C ALA A 189 22.67 -6.08 3.93
N THR A 190 22.29 -4.86 3.54
CA THR A 190 21.64 -3.84 4.37
C THR A 190 20.38 -3.36 3.68
N LEU A 191 19.23 -3.58 4.33
CA LEU A 191 17.95 -3.05 3.88
C LEU A 191 17.56 -1.82 4.69
N ARG A 192 17.34 -0.69 4.01
CA ARG A 192 16.79 0.53 4.60
C ARG A 192 15.31 0.68 4.25
N ALA A 193 14.47 0.83 5.27
CA ALA A 193 13.04 1.06 5.12
C ALA A 193 12.73 2.45 4.55
N VAL A 194 11.80 2.52 3.61
CA VAL A 194 11.29 3.74 2.97
C VAL A 194 9.76 3.71 2.99
N PHE A 195 9.17 4.47 3.90
CA PHE A 195 7.73 4.64 4.00
C PHE A 195 7.21 5.28 2.72
N SER A 196 6.25 4.60 2.11
CA SER A 196 5.85 4.82 0.72
C SER A 196 4.34 4.58 0.57
N PRO A 197 3.49 5.38 1.25
CA PRO A 197 2.05 5.19 1.24
C PRO A 197 1.43 5.51 -0.15
N GLY A 198 0.20 5.06 -0.38
CA GLY A 198 -0.60 5.43 -1.56
C GLY A 198 -1.28 4.23 -2.20
N HIS A 199 -0.53 3.14 -2.44
CA HIS A 199 -1.13 1.83 -2.73
C HIS A 199 -1.85 1.29 -1.49
N ALA A 200 -1.15 1.27 -0.35
CA ALA A 200 -1.70 0.99 0.96
C ALA A 200 -1.19 2.02 1.97
N VAL A 201 -1.95 2.21 3.06
CA VAL A 201 -1.63 3.22 4.09
C VAL A 201 -0.38 2.88 4.91
N ASP A 202 -0.05 1.60 5.02
CA ASP A 202 1.11 1.09 5.76
C ASP A 202 2.28 0.73 4.84
N HIS A 203 2.19 1.01 3.54
CA HIS A 203 3.15 0.51 2.55
C HIS A 203 4.59 0.97 2.79
N MET A 204 5.51 0.01 2.73
CA MET A 204 6.94 0.15 2.94
C MET A 204 7.71 -0.43 1.77
N CYS A 205 8.65 0.35 1.22
CA CYS A 205 9.66 -0.12 0.28
C CYS A 205 10.98 -0.34 1.04
N PHE A 206 11.90 -1.10 0.46
CA PHE A 206 13.21 -1.33 1.05
C PHE A 206 14.34 -1.09 0.05
N VAL A 207 15.30 -0.23 0.40
CA VAL A 207 16.51 -0.04 -0.40
C VAL A 207 17.56 -1.06 0.03
N LEU A 208 18.06 -1.85 -0.91
CA LEU A 208 19.27 -2.65 -0.76
C LEU A 208 20.48 -1.78 -1.07
N GLU A 209 21.16 -1.32 -0.02
CA GLU A 209 22.23 -0.32 -0.13
C GLU A 209 23.40 -0.83 -0.99
N GLU A 210 23.75 -2.11 -0.89
CA GLU A 210 24.89 -2.72 -1.60
C GLU A 210 24.67 -2.88 -3.12
N GLU A 211 23.41 -2.95 -3.57
CA GLU A 211 23.09 -3.08 -5.01
C GLU A 211 22.49 -1.81 -5.60
N ASN A 212 22.31 -0.76 -4.79
CA ASN A 212 21.53 0.43 -5.15
C ASN A 212 20.20 0.04 -5.81
N ALA A 213 19.46 -0.87 -5.18
CA ALA A 213 18.24 -1.45 -5.72
C ALA A 213 17.07 -1.27 -4.74
N LEU A 214 15.85 -1.20 -5.29
CA LEU A 214 14.63 -0.95 -4.51
C LEU A 214 13.70 -2.15 -4.56
N PHE A 215 13.33 -2.70 -3.40
CA PHE A 215 12.16 -3.56 -3.29
C PHE A 215 10.92 -2.67 -3.29
N THR A 216 10.20 -2.67 -4.42
CA THR A 216 9.15 -1.68 -4.71
C THR A 216 7.79 -2.06 -4.15
N GLY A 217 7.63 -3.28 -3.62
CA GLY A 217 6.34 -3.81 -3.18
C GLY A 217 5.31 -3.72 -4.31
N ASP A 218 4.13 -3.23 -3.97
CA ASP A 218 3.02 -3.02 -4.90
C ASP A 218 2.95 -1.60 -5.44
N ASN A 219 3.83 -0.70 -5.00
CA ASN A 219 3.84 0.65 -5.58
C ASN A 219 4.27 0.63 -7.04
N VAL A 220 5.27 -0.17 -7.42
CA VAL A 220 5.75 -0.28 -8.81
C VAL A 220 5.96 -1.75 -9.15
N LEU A 221 5.28 -2.20 -10.20
CA LEU A 221 5.21 -3.60 -10.61
C LEU A 221 6.18 -3.86 -11.77
N GLY A 222 6.58 -5.12 -11.93
CA GLY A 222 7.42 -5.53 -13.05
C GLY A 222 6.70 -5.44 -14.40
N HIS A 223 5.39 -5.64 -14.40
CA HIS A 223 4.53 -5.51 -15.58
C HIS A 223 3.26 -4.75 -15.23
N GLY A 224 2.72 -3.99 -16.19
CA GLY A 224 1.51 -3.19 -15.98
C GLY A 224 1.71 -2.04 -15.00
N PHE A 225 0.61 -1.65 -14.34
CA PHE A 225 0.54 -0.55 -13.38
C PHE A 225 -0.18 -0.99 -12.10
N SER A 226 0.20 -0.38 -10.98
CA SER A 226 -0.47 -0.62 -9.70
C SER A 226 -1.82 0.09 -9.60
N VAL A 227 -2.74 -0.54 -8.87
CA VAL A 227 -3.98 0.07 -8.37
C VAL A 227 -3.64 0.90 -7.14
N VAL A 228 -4.27 2.07 -7.01
CA VAL A 228 -3.93 3.04 -5.96
C VAL A 228 -5.19 3.46 -5.22
N GLN A 229 -5.07 3.64 -3.90
CA GLN A 229 -6.18 4.07 -3.05
C GLN A 229 -6.26 5.61 -2.97
N ASP A 230 -5.09 6.24 -2.88
CA ASP A 230 -4.93 7.70 -2.84
C ASP A 230 -3.91 8.13 -3.89
N LEU A 231 -4.40 8.72 -4.99
CA LEU A 231 -3.55 9.16 -6.10
C LEU A 231 -2.61 10.32 -5.71
N GLY A 232 -3.05 11.23 -4.85
CA GLY A 232 -2.24 12.38 -4.43
C GLY A 232 -1.03 11.93 -3.63
N THR A 233 -1.29 11.16 -2.58
CA THR A 233 -0.26 10.52 -1.75
C THR A 233 0.65 9.61 -2.58
N TYR A 234 0.06 8.79 -3.46
CA TYR A 234 0.84 7.88 -4.31
C TYR A 234 1.78 8.61 -5.27
N MET A 235 1.36 9.72 -5.88
CA MET A 235 2.25 10.49 -6.78
C MET A 235 3.43 11.10 -6.01
N ASN A 236 3.21 11.63 -4.80
CA ASN A 236 4.30 12.09 -3.94
C ASN A 236 5.25 10.95 -3.57
N THR A 237 4.71 9.76 -3.29
CA THR A 237 5.50 8.54 -3.04
C THR A 237 6.32 8.12 -4.25
N LEU A 238 5.79 8.20 -5.48
CA LEU A 238 6.55 7.90 -6.68
C LEU A 238 7.75 8.85 -6.85
N GLU A 239 7.57 10.14 -6.59
CA GLU A 239 8.70 11.09 -6.62
C GLU A 239 9.73 10.78 -5.53
N LYS A 240 9.28 10.48 -4.30
CA LYS A 240 10.18 10.04 -3.22
C LYS A 240 10.97 8.79 -3.61
N MET A 241 10.30 7.77 -4.16
CA MET A 241 10.94 6.54 -4.63
C MET A 241 11.95 6.81 -5.75
N ALA A 242 11.65 7.72 -6.68
CA ALA A 242 12.59 8.09 -7.75
C ALA A 242 13.82 8.82 -7.19
N ALA A 243 13.64 9.64 -6.14
CA ALA A 243 14.72 10.35 -5.46
C ALA A 243 15.67 9.43 -4.67
N GLU A 244 15.32 8.16 -4.44
CA GLU A 244 16.25 7.16 -3.88
C GLU A 244 17.38 6.81 -4.86
N ASN A 245 17.27 7.19 -6.16
CA ASN A 245 18.29 6.97 -7.20
C ASN A 245 18.73 5.52 -7.38
N CYS A 246 17.85 4.56 -7.05
CA CYS A 246 18.09 3.13 -7.27
C CYS A 246 18.07 2.79 -8.77
N VAL A 247 18.99 1.93 -9.20
CA VAL A 247 19.15 1.56 -10.62
C VAL A 247 18.23 0.42 -11.04
N ALA A 248 17.88 -0.47 -10.12
CA ALA A 248 17.05 -1.65 -10.37
C ALA A 248 15.94 -1.79 -9.33
N GLY A 249 14.86 -2.49 -9.72
CA GLY A 249 13.69 -2.73 -8.88
C GLY A 249 13.35 -4.21 -8.73
N TYR A 250 12.96 -4.60 -7.52
CA TYR A 250 12.48 -5.93 -7.15
C TYR A 250 10.99 -5.81 -6.73
N PRO A 251 10.05 -5.93 -7.67
CA PRO A 251 8.62 -5.73 -7.40
C PRO A 251 8.00 -6.93 -6.70
N ALA A 252 6.92 -6.73 -5.96
CA ALA A 252 6.19 -7.86 -5.39
C ALA A 252 5.44 -8.67 -6.47
N HIS A 253 5.17 -8.10 -7.65
CA HIS A 253 4.63 -8.84 -8.79
C HIS A 253 5.36 -8.54 -10.09
N GLY A 254 5.53 -9.56 -10.92
CA GLY A 254 6.18 -9.45 -12.22
C GLY A 254 7.69 -9.67 -12.19
N ALA A 255 8.36 -9.36 -13.30
CA ALA A 255 9.80 -9.56 -13.45
C ALA A 255 10.60 -8.47 -12.74
N LYS A 256 11.88 -8.75 -12.46
CA LYS A 256 12.86 -7.75 -12.02
C LYS A 256 12.86 -6.56 -12.99
N ILE A 257 12.82 -5.35 -12.46
CA ILE A 257 12.91 -4.10 -13.20
C ILE A 257 14.40 -3.78 -13.37
N GLN A 258 14.92 -3.88 -14.59
CA GLN A 258 16.35 -3.64 -14.88
C GLN A 258 16.70 -2.15 -14.90
N ASP A 259 15.81 -1.31 -15.42
CA ASP A 259 15.94 0.15 -15.47
C ASP A 259 14.82 0.77 -14.64
N LEU A 260 15.06 0.87 -13.34
CA LEU A 260 14.08 1.46 -12.42
C LEU A 260 13.83 2.95 -12.72
N PRO A 261 14.84 3.80 -13.01
CA PRO A 261 14.61 5.19 -13.38
C PRO A 261 13.63 5.37 -14.56
N ALA A 262 13.80 4.58 -15.64
CA ALA A 262 12.87 4.61 -16.76
C ALA A 262 11.46 4.15 -16.35
N LYS A 263 11.35 3.10 -15.53
CA LYS A 263 10.07 2.59 -15.03
C LYS A 263 9.35 3.58 -14.12
N MET A 264 10.07 4.29 -13.25
CA MET A 264 9.53 5.36 -12.41
C MET A 264 9.01 6.51 -13.27
N LYS A 265 9.77 6.93 -14.29
CA LYS A 265 9.35 7.98 -15.23
C LYS A 265 8.09 7.58 -16.00
N GLU A 266 7.99 6.32 -16.44
CA GLU A 266 6.78 5.78 -17.07
C GLU A 266 5.58 5.90 -16.13
N TYR A 267 5.71 5.45 -14.88
CA TYR A 267 4.66 5.53 -13.86
C TYR A 267 4.20 6.97 -13.58
N ILE A 268 5.14 7.88 -13.34
CA ILE A 268 4.85 9.29 -13.07
C ILE A 268 4.13 9.92 -14.29
N SER A 269 4.69 9.75 -15.49
CA SER A 269 4.13 10.32 -16.72
C SER A 269 2.72 9.79 -17.01
N HIS A 270 2.48 8.49 -16.77
CA HIS A 270 1.17 7.88 -16.95
C HIS A 270 0.12 8.48 -16.01
N LYS A 271 0.45 8.69 -14.72
CA LYS A 271 -0.47 9.32 -13.76
C LYS A 271 -0.69 10.80 -14.07
N GLU A 272 0.36 11.54 -14.39
CA GLU A 272 0.26 12.96 -14.79
C GLU A 272 -0.58 13.17 -16.05
N PHE A 273 -0.43 12.30 -17.06
CA PHE A 273 -1.23 12.36 -18.27
C PHE A 273 -2.73 12.28 -17.93
N ARG A 274 -3.10 11.38 -17.01
CA ARG A 274 -4.49 11.25 -16.61
C ARG A 274 -5.00 12.47 -15.85
N VAL A 275 -4.23 12.99 -14.91
CA VAL A 275 -4.58 14.21 -14.16
C VAL A 275 -4.81 15.37 -15.13
N ARG A 276 -3.92 15.55 -16.11
CA ARG A 276 -4.05 16.56 -17.16
C ARG A 276 -5.28 16.36 -18.03
N GLN A 277 -5.61 15.12 -18.40
CA GLN A 277 -6.78 14.82 -19.23
C GLN A 277 -8.09 15.23 -18.56
N VAL A 278 -8.23 14.96 -17.26
CA VAL A 278 -9.42 15.37 -16.47
C VAL A 278 -9.47 16.89 -16.33
N PHE A 279 -8.34 17.51 -15.96
CA PHE A 279 -8.28 18.96 -15.79
C PHE A 279 -8.62 19.72 -17.09
N SER A 280 -8.00 19.32 -18.21
CA SER A 280 -8.25 19.92 -19.54
C SER A 280 -9.69 19.74 -20.00
N THR A 281 -10.38 18.70 -19.53
CA THR A 281 -11.79 18.47 -19.84
C THR A 281 -12.68 19.50 -19.14
N LEU A 282 -12.39 19.81 -17.88
CA LEU A 282 -13.09 20.86 -17.14
C LEU A 282 -12.80 22.25 -17.73
N GLU A 283 -11.57 22.52 -18.14
CA GLU A 283 -11.19 23.79 -18.79
C GLU A 283 -11.94 24.00 -20.11
N ARG A 284 -11.94 22.98 -20.99
CA ARG A 284 -12.67 23.03 -22.26
C ARG A 284 -14.17 23.25 -22.06
N ASN A 285 -14.76 22.62 -21.04
CA ASN A 285 -16.18 22.82 -20.75
C ASN A 285 -16.48 24.25 -20.28
N LYS A 286 -15.65 24.80 -19.41
CA LYS A 286 -15.76 26.19 -18.95
C LYS A 286 -15.64 27.18 -20.13
N ALA A 287 -14.65 27.00 -21.00
CA ALA A 287 -14.46 27.83 -22.18
C ALA A 287 -15.64 27.74 -23.16
N LYS A 288 -16.16 26.53 -23.40
CA LYS A 288 -17.34 26.31 -24.25
C LYS A 288 -18.59 27.02 -23.71
N LEU A 289 -18.84 26.97 -22.40
CA LEU A 289 -20.00 27.65 -21.81
C LEU A 289 -19.86 29.17 -21.85
N GLN A 290 -18.64 29.68 -21.69
CA GLN A 290 -18.34 31.10 -21.87
C GLN A 290 -18.61 31.56 -23.32
N SER A 291 -18.17 30.80 -24.33
CA SER A 291 -18.42 31.14 -25.74
C SER A 291 -19.90 31.10 -26.12
N LEU A 292 -20.71 30.33 -25.40
CA LEU A 292 -22.17 30.24 -25.58
C LEU A 292 -22.95 31.30 -24.79
N GLY A 293 -22.27 32.28 -24.17
CA GLY A 293 -22.92 33.33 -23.40
C GLY A 293 -23.58 32.83 -22.10
N ARG A 294 -23.12 31.69 -21.56
CA ARG A 294 -23.59 31.12 -20.29
C ARG A 294 -22.51 31.27 -19.21
N PRO A 295 -22.27 32.48 -18.69
CA PRO A 295 -21.22 32.71 -17.70
C PRO A 295 -21.57 32.00 -16.40
N GLY A 296 -20.65 31.15 -15.93
CA GLY A 296 -20.79 30.40 -14.69
C GLY A 296 -19.50 29.63 -14.38
N LYS A 297 -19.48 28.89 -13.27
CA LYS A 297 -18.30 28.08 -12.88
C LYS A 297 -17.98 26.98 -13.90
N GLY A 298 -18.94 26.61 -14.75
CA GLY A 298 -18.77 25.60 -15.78
C GLY A 298 -18.56 24.19 -15.22
N GLY A 299 -19.14 23.91 -14.05
CA GLY A 299 -18.93 22.65 -13.35
C GLY A 299 -19.52 21.46 -14.08
N MET A 300 -18.91 20.28 -13.92
CA MET A 300 -19.34 19.01 -14.49
C MET A 300 -19.55 17.95 -13.42
N THR A 301 -20.56 17.09 -13.56
CA THR A 301 -20.69 15.88 -12.74
C THR A 301 -19.66 14.83 -13.17
N LEU A 302 -19.46 13.81 -12.34
CA LEU A 302 -18.56 12.69 -12.66
C LEU A 302 -18.99 11.96 -13.95
N GLU A 303 -20.29 11.74 -14.14
CA GLU A 303 -20.85 11.15 -15.36
C GLU A 303 -20.58 12.01 -16.60
N GLU A 304 -20.75 13.33 -16.50
CA GLU A 304 -20.48 14.25 -17.61
C GLU A 304 -18.98 14.23 -17.98
N ILE A 305 -18.08 14.15 -16.98
CA ILE A 305 -16.64 14.03 -17.21
C ILE A 305 -16.31 12.71 -17.90
N VAL A 306 -16.85 11.59 -17.41
CA VAL A 306 -16.67 10.27 -18.03
C VAL A 306 -17.14 10.30 -19.48
N LYS A 307 -18.34 10.82 -19.73
CA LYS A 307 -18.91 10.91 -21.08
C LYS A 307 -18.06 11.76 -22.01
N SER A 308 -17.43 12.83 -21.50
CA SER A 308 -16.57 13.71 -22.29
C SER A 308 -15.22 13.07 -22.64
N ILE A 309 -14.68 12.22 -21.77
CA ILE A 309 -13.36 11.59 -21.96
C ILE A 309 -13.48 10.27 -22.73
N TYR A 310 -14.47 9.45 -22.39
CA TYR A 310 -14.59 8.05 -22.85
C TYR A 310 -15.84 7.79 -23.71
N GLY A 311 -16.75 8.76 -23.84
CA GLY A 311 -18.03 8.55 -24.51
C GLY A 311 -19.04 7.81 -23.62
N THR A 312 -20.08 7.25 -24.25
CA THR A 312 -21.08 6.46 -23.53
C THR A 312 -20.51 5.11 -23.12
N VAL A 313 -20.57 4.80 -21.83
CA VAL A 313 -20.14 3.53 -21.24
C VAL A 313 -21.32 2.87 -20.53
N SER A 314 -21.25 1.56 -20.26
CA SER A 314 -22.26 0.89 -19.44
C SER A 314 -22.20 1.37 -17.97
N GLU A 315 -23.31 1.23 -17.25
CA GLU A 315 -23.40 1.61 -15.83
C GLU A 315 -22.37 0.84 -14.98
N ASP A 316 -22.16 -0.44 -15.28
CA ASP A 316 -21.15 -1.25 -14.57
C ASP A 316 -19.73 -0.72 -14.77
N VAL A 317 -19.36 -0.31 -16.00
CA VAL A 317 -18.04 0.27 -16.30
C VAL A 317 -17.88 1.62 -15.63
N PHE A 318 -18.94 2.42 -15.61
CA PHE A 318 -18.94 3.68 -14.89
C PHE A 318 -18.71 3.45 -13.39
N ALA A 319 -19.56 2.66 -12.74
CA ALA A 319 -19.59 2.50 -11.29
C ALA A 319 -18.35 1.77 -10.73
N ASN A 320 -17.87 0.73 -11.41
CA ASN A 320 -16.82 -0.15 -10.87
C ASN A 320 -15.40 0.20 -11.33
N ALA A 321 -15.25 1.01 -12.38
CA ALA A 321 -13.94 1.35 -12.93
C ALA A 321 -13.68 2.85 -13.02
N LEU A 322 -14.49 3.57 -13.79
CA LEU A 322 -14.18 4.95 -14.14
C LEU A 322 -14.48 5.92 -12.99
N ALA A 323 -15.62 5.76 -12.32
CA ALA A 323 -16.02 6.63 -11.22
C ALA A 323 -15.04 6.58 -10.03
N PRO A 324 -14.65 5.41 -9.51
CA PRO A 324 -13.59 5.26 -8.51
C PRO A 324 -12.32 6.04 -8.87
N PHE A 325 -11.81 5.78 -10.07
CA PHE A 325 -10.53 6.26 -10.53
C PHE A 325 -10.53 7.77 -10.77
N LEU A 326 -11.54 8.29 -11.46
CA LEU A 326 -11.65 9.74 -11.73
C LEU A 326 -11.96 10.54 -10.47
N THR A 327 -12.65 9.94 -9.49
CA THR A 327 -12.87 10.57 -8.19
C THR A 327 -11.55 10.85 -7.48
N GLN A 328 -10.58 9.92 -7.51
CA GLN A 328 -9.25 10.15 -6.95
C GLN A 328 -8.50 11.28 -7.67
N VAL A 329 -8.63 11.37 -9.01
CA VAL A 329 -8.03 12.47 -9.78
C VAL A 329 -8.63 13.82 -9.38
N LEU A 330 -9.95 13.89 -9.21
CA LEU A 330 -10.65 15.13 -8.85
C LEU A 330 -10.30 15.60 -7.43
N TRP A 331 -10.20 14.67 -6.48
CA TRP A 331 -9.74 14.99 -5.13
C TRP A 331 -8.30 15.48 -5.12
N LYS A 332 -7.39 14.79 -5.82
CA LYS A 332 -6.01 15.29 -5.99
C LYS A 332 -5.99 16.71 -6.55
N LEU A 333 -6.74 16.98 -7.61
CA LEU A 333 -6.80 18.32 -8.21
C LEU A 333 -7.38 19.37 -7.25
N ALA A 334 -8.26 18.98 -6.32
CA ALA A 334 -8.81 19.86 -5.31
C ALA A 334 -7.81 20.15 -4.18
N GLU A 335 -7.04 19.14 -3.76
CA GLU A 335 -5.91 19.29 -2.84
C GLU A 335 -4.81 20.18 -3.43
N ASP A 336 -4.54 20.05 -4.74
CA ASP A 336 -3.67 20.94 -5.49
C ASP A 336 -4.28 22.36 -5.71
N TYR A 337 -5.48 22.64 -5.19
CA TYR A 337 -6.26 23.87 -5.36
C TYR A 337 -6.58 24.26 -6.82
N LYS A 338 -6.47 23.34 -7.77
CA LYS A 338 -6.74 23.57 -9.20
C LYS A 338 -8.22 23.51 -9.53
N VAL A 339 -8.98 22.66 -8.83
CA VAL A 339 -10.43 22.54 -9.00
C VAL A 339 -11.16 22.80 -7.68
N GLY A 340 -12.43 23.19 -7.80
CA GLY A 340 -13.36 23.26 -6.70
C GLY A 340 -14.57 22.38 -7.01
N PHE A 341 -15.43 22.19 -6.00
CA PHE A 341 -16.66 21.43 -6.14
C PHE A 341 -17.80 22.10 -5.39
N GLU A 342 -19.02 21.80 -5.81
CA GLU A 342 -20.23 22.23 -5.13
C GLU A 342 -20.51 21.35 -3.91
N THR A 343 -20.82 21.97 -2.77
CA THR A 343 -21.19 21.27 -1.54
C THR A 343 -22.58 20.66 -1.67
N GLY A 344 -22.78 19.46 -1.13
CA GLY A 344 -24.05 18.75 -1.19
C GLY A 344 -23.86 17.27 -1.52
N ASP A 345 -24.91 16.66 -2.08
CA ASP A 345 -24.96 15.26 -2.48
C ASP A 345 -23.74 14.88 -3.35
N ALA A 346 -22.96 13.91 -2.87
CA ALA A 346 -21.75 13.45 -3.54
C ALA A 346 -22.03 12.89 -4.95
N SER A 347 -23.21 12.29 -5.17
CA SER A 347 -23.60 11.73 -6.46
C SER A 347 -23.90 12.79 -7.52
N LYS A 348 -24.33 13.98 -7.09
CA LYS A 348 -24.69 15.12 -7.96
C LYS A 348 -23.62 16.22 -7.99
N ARG A 349 -22.50 15.99 -7.29
CA ARG A 349 -21.43 16.96 -7.13
C ARG A 349 -20.88 17.41 -8.47
N ARG A 350 -20.89 18.73 -8.69
CA ARG A 350 -20.27 19.34 -9.86
C ARG A 350 -18.89 19.87 -9.51
N TRP A 351 -17.91 19.54 -10.36
CA TRP A 351 -16.51 19.93 -10.24
C TRP A 351 -16.17 20.99 -11.28
N PHE A 352 -15.44 22.03 -10.90
CA PHE A 352 -15.12 23.17 -11.77
C PHE A 352 -13.69 23.66 -11.58
N VAL A 353 -13.11 24.23 -12.63
CA VAL A 353 -11.75 24.82 -12.58
C VAL A 353 -11.79 26.14 -11.79
N LYS A 354 -10.92 26.26 -10.78
CA LYS A 354 -10.71 27.52 -10.07
C LYS A 354 -9.92 28.46 -10.97
N ALA A 355 -10.22 29.76 -10.92
CA ALA A 355 -9.37 30.72 -11.61
C ALA A 355 -7.95 30.59 -11.05
N ALA A 356 -6.93 30.65 -11.92
CA ALA A 356 -5.56 30.78 -11.44
C ALA A 356 -5.53 32.02 -10.52
N ASN A 357 -5.11 31.84 -9.27
CA ASN A 357 -4.79 32.98 -8.45
C ASN A 357 -3.63 33.68 -9.17
N VAL A 358 -3.92 34.82 -9.79
CA VAL A 358 -2.88 35.76 -10.20
C VAL A 358 -2.36 36.32 -8.87
N SER A 359 -1.34 35.66 -8.33
CA SER A 359 -0.55 36.18 -7.22
C SER A 359 0.38 37.25 -7.72
#